data_AF-A0A7J3XH84-F1
#
_entry.id   AF-A0A7J3XH84-F1
#
_cell.length_a   1.000
_cell.length_b   1.000
_cell.length_c   1.000
_cell.angle_alpha   90.00
_cell.angle_beta   90.00
_cell.angle_gamma   90.00
#
_symmetry.space_group_name_H-M   'P 1'
#
loop_
_entity.id
_entity.type
_entity.pdbx_description
1 polymer ?
#
loop_
_entity_poly.entity_id
_entity_poly.type
_entity_poly.pdbx_seq_one_letter_code
_entity_poly.pdbx_strand_id
1 'polypeptide(L)'
;MGGEVTCRDLESWSPRDLSVRVAAAATYGSSSLENLVVCDGTVAAVADRRSKYLEEVVGELSKATSRGATRRAVGEVLEEFSGVDVPTFLAVTSRDELVAWRTPSGLTPLVVGGYGFDMLVASSESSAIEVLDADVRRHLGPAEGVYTSGNYLKFFKAGSRPSRGLCAFELLYTARHDAVVDGVAVYEFRKSLGWELSKLLASEVDVIVGVPETATPYAIGLSQATGKPFEIAFVTTVARSRSMMKLN
;
A
#
# COMPACT_ATOMS: atom_id res chain seq x y z
N MET A 1 6.87 -35.16 -8.50
CA MET A 1 6.21 -35.63 -7.26
C MET A 1 5.91 -34.39 -6.45
N GLY A 2 4.65 -33.96 -6.42
CA GLY A 2 4.22 -32.72 -5.76
C GLY A 2 4.15 -32.94 -4.26
N GLY A 3 5.10 -32.37 -3.53
CA GLY A 3 4.98 -32.23 -2.08
C GLY A 3 3.85 -31.27 -1.75
N GLU A 4 3.13 -31.57 -0.68
CA GLU A 4 2.09 -30.71 -0.12
C GLU A 4 2.77 -29.45 0.42
N VAL A 5 2.44 -28.28 -0.15
CA VAL A 5 2.95 -26.98 0.31
C VAL A 5 2.20 -26.62 1.58
N THR A 6 2.94 -26.36 2.65
CA THR A 6 2.34 -25.94 3.92
C THR A 6 2.62 -24.46 4.16
N CYS A 7 1.55 -23.67 4.19
CA CYS A 7 1.57 -22.25 4.53
C CYS A 7 1.18 -22.07 6.00
N ARG A 8 1.87 -21.19 6.74
CA ARG A 8 1.64 -20.96 8.18
C ARG A 8 1.82 -19.49 8.58
N ASP A 9 1.17 -19.12 9.68
CA ASP A 9 1.41 -17.86 10.39
C ASP A 9 2.77 -17.87 11.12
N LEU A 10 3.40 -16.68 11.17
CA LEU A 10 4.79 -16.53 11.58
C LEU A 10 5.07 -16.87 13.05
N GLU A 11 4.05 -16.85 13.91
CA GLU A 11 4.15 -17.29 15.32
C GLU A 11 4.64 -18.74 15.47
N SER A 12 4.52 -19.54 14.39
CA SER A 12 4.96 -20.94 14.35
C SER A 12 6.30 -21.18 13.63
N TRP A 13 6.99 -20.13 13.18
CA TRP A 13 8.17 -20.25 12.30
C TRP A 13 9.49 -19.86 12.99
N SER A 14 10.59 -20.58 12.69
CA SER A 14 11.93 -20.33 13.24
C SER A 14 12.87 -19.71 12.18
N PRO A 15 13.66 -18.65 12.49
CA PRO A 15 14.43 -17.84 11.53
C PRO A 15 15.55 -18.48 10.70
N ARG A 16 15.69 -19.81 10.65
CA ARG A 16 16.93 -20.44 10.16
C ARG A 16 17.03 -20.60 8.63
N ASP A 17 15.95 -20.41 7.88
CA ASP A 17 15.87 -20.84 6.47
C ASP A 17 15.68 -19.72 5.41
N LEU A 18 15.66 -18.44 5.80
CA LEU A 18 15.60 -17.31 4.84
C LEU A 18 16.87 -16.46 4.91
N SER A 19 17.72 -16.55 3.87
CA SER A 19 18.74 -15.51 3.61
C SER A 19 18.10 -14.45 2.71
N VAL A 20 17.60 -13.37 3.32
CA VAL A 20 17.19 -12.16 2.59
C VAL A 20 18.22 -11.07 2.90
N ARG A 21 18.85 -10.48 1.89
CA ARG A 21 19.89 -9.44 2.08
C ARG A 21 19.40 -8.16 2.77
N VAL A 22 18.09 -7.92 2.79
CA VAL A 22 17.27 -7.13 3.74
C VAL A 22 15.98 -6.77 3.00
N ALA A 23 14.83 -7.11 3.58
CA ALA A 23 13.54 -6.59 3.15
C ALA A 23 12.81 -6.08 4.38
N ALA A 24 12.42 -4.80 4.36
CA ALA A 24 11.61 -4.19 5.40
C ALA A 24 10.22 -3.94 4.81
N ALA A 25 9.21 -4.54 5.42
CA ALA A 25 7.81 -4.24 5.11
C ALA A 25 7.12 -3.75 6.39
N ALA A 26 6.38 -2.67 6.26
CA ALA A 26 5.57 -2.11 7.33
C ALA A 26 4.10 -2.11 6.88
N THR A 27 3.20 -2.56 7.75
CA THR A 27 1.75 -2.55 7.50
C THR A 27 1.04 -1.63 8.49
N TYR A 28 -0.17 -1.19 8.17
CA TYR A 28 -1.00 -0.48 9.14
C TYR A 28 -1.39 -1.41 10.29
N GLY A 29 -1.02 -1.04 11.52
CA GLY A 29 -1.50 -1.70 12.74
C GLY A 29 -0.40 -2.29 13.62
N SER A 30 -0.68 -2.36 14.92
CA SER A 30 0.20 -2.95 15.94
C SER A 30 0.19 -4.49 15.96
N SER A 31 -0.60 -5.13 15.09
CA SER A 31 -0.77 -6.58 14.93
C SER A 31 -0.35 -7.01 13.51
N SER A 32 0.80 -6.50 13.05
CA SER A 32 1.30 -6.60 11.67
C SER A 32 1.65 -8.00 11.17
N LEU A 33 1.59 -9.03 12.03
CA LEU A 33 1.84 -10.42 11.64
C LEU A 33 0.60 -11.17 11.12
N GLU A 34 -0.62 -10.65 11.32
CA GLU A 34 -1.84 -11.36 10.88
C GLU A 34 -2.03 -11.42 9.35
N ASN A 35 -1.31 -10.59 8.60
CA ASN A 35 -1.38 -10.55 7.13
C ASN A 35 -0.16 -11.19 6.47
N LEU A 36 0.63 -11.95 7.23
CA LEU A 36 1.90 -12.50 6.80
C LEU A 36 1.79 -14.01 6.62
N VAL A 37 2.01 -14.46 5.39
CA VAL A 37 1.97 -15.87 5.02
C VAL A 37 3.38 -16.34 4.69
N VAL A 38 3.81 -17.45 5.29
CA VAL A 38 5.07 -18.12 4.95
C VAL A 38 4.77 -19.52 4.45
N CYS A 39 5.19 -19.85 3.23
CA CYS A 39 4.99 -21.17 2.63
C CYS A 39 6.34 -21.90 2.43
N ASP A 40 6.44 -23.11 3.00
CA ASP A 40 7.60 -24.02 2.96
C ASP A 40 8.95 -23.39 3.38
N GLY A 41 8.93 -22.25 4.08
CA GLY A 41 10.13 -21.46 4.40
C GLY A 41 10.84 -20.85 3.18
N THR A 42 10.26 -20.98 1.97
CA THR A 42 10.87 -20.48 0.73
C THR A 42 10.28 -19.17 0.26
N VAL A 43 9.05 -18.84 0.64
CA VAL A 43 8.39 -17.57 0.30
C VAL A 43 7.70 -17.04 1.54
N ALA A 44 7.92 -15.76 1.84
CA ALA A 44 7.20 -15.02 2.86
C ALA A 44 6.52 -13.81 2.20
N ALA A 45 5.22 -13.62 2.44
CA ALA A 45 4.46 -12.54 1.84
C ALA A 45 3.58 -11.81 2.85
N VAL A 46 3.57 -10.49 2.77
CA VAL A 46 2.71 -9.62 3.57
C VAL A 46 1.73 -8.87 2.69
N ALA A 47 0.47 -8.83 3.10
CA ALA A 47 -0.59 -8.18 2.35
C ALA A 47 -1.28 -7.04 3.11
N ASP A 48 -2.02 -6.23 2.35
CA ASP A 48 -2.86 -5.14 2.87
C ASP A 48 -4.03 -5.63 3.74
N ARG A 49 -4.50 -6.87 3.51
CA ARG A 49 -5.58 -7.52 4.27
C ARG A 49 -5.44 -9.04 4.28
N ARG A 50 -6.05 -9.69 5.27
CA ARG A 50 -6.25 -11.15 5.28
C ARG A 50 -7.11 -11.60 4.10
N SER A 51 -6.67 -12.66 3.44
CA SER A 51 -7.40 -13.30 2.34
C SER A 51 -6.91 -14.73 2.14
N LYS A 52 -7.84 -15.68 1.96
CA LYS A 52 -7.49 -17.05 1.57
C LYS A 52 -6.72 -17.11 0.24
N TYR A 53 -6.98 -16.15 -0.66
CA TYR A 53 -6.29 -16.09 -1.96
C TYR A 53 -4.83 -15.69 -1.83
N LEU A 54 -4.44 -15.05 -0.71
CA LEU A 54 -3.02 -14.82 -0.43
C LEU A 54 -2.30 -16.14 -0.18
N GLU A 55 -2.85 -17.03 0.65
CA GLU A 55 -2.27 -18.35 0.91
C GLU A 55 -2.17 -19.18 -0.37
N GLU A 56 -3.23 -19.19 -1.19
CA GLU A 56 -3.24 -19.90 -2.47
C GLU A 56 -2.16 -19.36 -3.44
N VAL A 57 -2.06 -18.04 -3.61
CA VAL A 57 -1.08 -17.45 -4.55
C VAL A 57 0.36 -17.64 -4.05
N VAL A 58 0.61 -17.48 -2.74
CA VAL A 58 1.93 -17.66 -2.15
C VAL A 58 2.35 -19.13 -2.19
N GLY A 59 1.39 -20.06 -2.04
CA GLY A 59 1.61 -21.48 -2.23
C GLY A 59 2.05 -21.82 -3.65
N GLU A 60 1.38 -21.28 -4.68
CA GLU A 60 1.79 -21.47 -6.07
C GLU A 60 3.14 -20.78 -6.40
N LEU A 61 3.40 -19.59 -5.82
CA LEU A 61 4.72 -18.96 -5.91
C LEU A 61 5.82 -19.83 -5.27
N SER A 62 5.58 -20.45 -4.12
CA SER A 62 6.52 -21.41 -3.49
C SER A 62 6.83 -22.60 -4.41
N LYS A 63 5.80 -23.19 -5.03
CA LYS A 63 5.97 -24.30 -6.01
C LYS A 63 6.75 -23.86 -7.24
N ALA A 64 6.51 -22.65 -7.73
CA ALA A 64 7.26 -22.09 -8.84
C ALA A 64 8.73 -21.93 -8.44
N THR A 65 9.02 -21.18 -7.37
CA THR A 65 10.38 -20.83 -6.94
C THR A 65 11.23 -22.05 -6.58
N SER A 66 10.64 -23.04 -5.90
CA SER A 66 11.33 -24.30 -5.55
C SER A 66 11.82 -25.09 -6.78
N ARG A 67 11.12 -25.00 -7.93
CA ARG A 67 11.52 -25.64 -9.20
C ARG A 67 12.58 -24.88 -9.98
N GLY A 68 13.14 -23.81 -9.43
CA GLY A 68 14.05 -22.95 -10.16
C GLY A 68 13.36 -21.86 -10.97
N ALA A 69 12.12 -21.51 -10.62
CA ALA A 69 11.31 -20.60 -11.43
C ALA A 69 12.05 -19.32 -11.82
N THR A 70 11.94 -19.04 -13.10
CA THR A 70 12.26 -17.77 -13.74
C THR A 70 11.06 -16.82 -13.59
N ARG A 71 11.27 -15.52 -13.84
CA ARG A 71 10.22 -14.49 -14.11
C ARG A 71 8.91 -15.02 -14.73
N ARG A 72 9.03 -15.89 -15.73
CA ARG A 72 7.90 -16.42 -16.49
C ARG A 72 6.90 -17.15 -15.60
N ALA A 73 7.39 -17.97 -14.66
CA ALA A 73 6.52 -18.73 -13.77
C ALA A 73 5.82 -17.83 -12.74
N VAL A 74 6.51 -16.80 -12.20
CA VAL A 74 5.85 -15.79 -11.33
C VAL A 74 4.74 -15.05 -12.09
N GLY A 75 5.00 -14.66 -13.33
CA GLY A 75 4.00 -14.03 -14.19
C GLY A 75 2.82 -14.96 -14.53
N GLU A 76 3.08 -16.24 -14.80
CA GLU A 76 2.05 -17.24 -15.09
C GLU A 76 1.16 -17.51 -13.87
N VAL A 77 1.74 -17.62 -12.67
CA VAL A 77 0.97 -17.73 -11.41
C VAL A 77 0.09 -16.49 -11.24
N LEU A 78 0.64 -15.27 -11.35
CA LEU A 78 -0.17 -14.06 -11.12
C LEU A 78 -1.22 -13.82 -12.21
N GLU A 79 -1.02 -14.31 -13.43
CA GLU A 79 -2.03 -14.32 -14.49
C GLU A 79 -3.21 -15.24 -14.14
N GLU A 80 -2.95 -16.44 -13.61
CA GLU A 80 -4.00 -17.37 -13.17
C GLU A 80 -4.90 -16.74 -12.10
N PHE A 81 -4.32 -15.94 -11.20
CA PHE A 81 -5.03 -15.28 -10.12
C PHE A 81 -5.54 -13.87 -10.47
N SER A 82 -5.33 -13.39 -11.70
CA SER A 82 -5.76 -12.05 -12.15
C SER A 82 -7.29 -11.87 -12.16
N GLY A 83 -8.04 -12.98 -12.19
CA GLY A 83 -9.51 -12.99 -12.17
C GLY A 83 -10.14 -13.03 -10.78
N VAL A 84 -9.35 -13.12 -9.70
CA VAL A 84 -9.84 -13.19 -8.32
C VAL A 84 -9.30 -12.02 -7.50
N ASP A 85 -9.93 -11.71 -6.36
CA ASP A 85 -9.55 -10.59 -5.49
C ASP A 85 -8.37 -10.95 -4.57
N VAL A 86 -7.22 -11.25 -5.18
CA VAL A 86 -5.95 -11.37 -4.44
C VAL A 86 -5.60 -10.01 -3.84
N PRO A 87 -5.26 -9.93 -2.56
CA PRO A 87 -4.89 -8.66 -1.94
C PRO A 87 -3.64 -8.04 -2.55
N THR A 88 -3.42 -6.75 -2.30
CA THR A 88 -2.14 -6.11 -2.63
C THR A 88 -1.11 -6.67 -1.66
N PHE A 89 0.02 -7.18 -2.17
CA PHE A 89 1.01 -7.84 -1.33
C PHE A 89 2.45 -7.60 -1.80
N LEU A 90 3.37 -7.79 -0.86
CA LEU A 90 4.81 -7.92 -1.09
C LEU A 90 5.23 -9.34 -0.69
N ALA A 91 5.93 -10.05 -1.56
CA ALA A 91 6.51 -11.35 -1.25
C ALA A 91 8.03 -11.32 -1.45
N VAL A 92 8.74 -12.00 -0.56
CA VAL A 92 10.18 -12.26 -0.65
C VAL A 92 10.43 -13.76 -0.69
N THR A 93 11.41 -14.18 -1.48
CA THR A 93 11.79 -15.59 -1.58
C THR A 93 13.12 -15.85 -0.87
N SER A 94 13.40 -17.11 -0.55
CA SER A 94 14.70 -17.56 0.00
C SER A 94 15.87 -17.40 -0.98
N ARG A 95 15.63 -16.85 -2.17
CA ARG A 95 16.61 -16.58 -3.23
C ARG A 95 16.85 -15.08 -3.46
N ASP A 96 16.55 -14.24 -2.48
CA ASP A 96 16.66 -12.78 -2.58
C ASP A 96 15.81 -12.18 -3.73
N GLU A 97 14.66 -12.79 -4.03
CA GLU A 97 13.72 -12.24 -5.02
C GLU A 97 12.58 -11.52 -4.32
N LEU A 98 12.08 -10.43 -4.91
CA LEU A 98 10.95 -9.69 -4.38
C LEU A 98 9.86 -9.53 -5.46
N VAL A 99 8.62 -9.77 -5.07
CA VAL A 99 7.41 -9.56 -5.86
C VAL A 99 6.57 -8.51 -5.15
N ALA A 100 6.22 -7.43 -5.83
CA ALA A 100 5.20 -6.50 -5.38
C ALA A 100 4.02 -6.57 -6.34
N TRP A 101 2.83 -6.79 -5.82
CA TRP A 101 1.62 -7.03 -6.60
C TRP A 101 0.49 -6.13 -6.13
N ARG A 102 -0.17 -5.42 -7.06
CA ARG A 102 -1.39 -4.67 -6.77
C ARG A 102 -2.62 -5.51 -7.11
N THR A 103 -3.57 -5.56 -6.18
CA THR A 103 -4.84 -6.26 -6.33
C THR A 103 -5.53 -5.97 -7.69
N PRO A 104 -6.13 -6.99 -8.36
CA PRO A 104 -6.86 -6.80 -9.61
C PRO A 104 -8.03 -5.81 -9.53
N SER A 105 -8.65 -5.67 -8.36
CA SER A 105 -9.71 -4.68 -8.13
C SER A 105 -9.20 -3.24 -8.21
N GLY A 106 -7.91 -3.02 -7.95
CA GLY A 106 -7.28 -1.70 -7.82
C GLY A 106 -7.56 -1.00 -6.49
N LEU A 107 -8.31 -1.64 -5.57
CA LEU A 107 -8.90 -0.98 -4.38
C LEU A 107 -7.86 -0.25 -3.53
N THR A 108 -6.76 -0.92 -3.27
CA THR A 108 -5.63 -0.38 -2.53
C THR A 108 -4.52 0.08 -3.47
N PRO A 109 -3.90 1.23 -3.18
CA PRO A 109 -2.81 1.75 -3.98
C PRO A 109 -1.53 0.96 -3.73
N LEU A 110 -0.65 0.94 -4.73
CA LEU A 110 0.72 0.45 -4.60
C LEU A 110 1.62 1.28 -5.51
N VAL A 111 2.62 1.90 -4.92
CA VAL A 111 3.64 2.70 -5.61
C VAL A 111 5.01 2.11 -5.33
N VAL A 112 5.87 2.17 -6.33
CA VAL A 112 7.26 1.72 -6.22
C VAL A 112 8.23 2.87 -6.48
N GLY A 113 9.36 2.78 -5.80
CA GLY A 113 10.45 3.75 -5.84
C GLY A 113 11.81 3.07 -5.85
N GLY A 114 12.87 3.87 -6.04
CA GLY A 114 14.25 3.42 -6.00
C GLY A 114 15.04 4.16 -4.94
N TYR A 115 15.78 3.45 -4.10
CA TYR A 115 16.75 4.04 -3.18
C TYR A 115 18.16 3.68 -3.65
N GLY A 116 19.01 4.70 -3.85
CA GLY A 116 20.32 4.50 -4.46
C GLY A 116 20.24 3.91 -5.87
N PHE A 117 21.12 2.96 -6.19
CA PHE A 117 21.21 2.37 -7.54
C PHE A 117 20.65 0.94 -7.65
N ASP A 118 20.37 0.27 -6.53
CA ASP A 118 20.07 -1.17 -6.49
C ASP A 118 18.90 -1.58 -5.55
N MET A 119 18.29 -0.65 -4.82
CA MET A 119 17.18 -0.99 -3.90
C MET A 119 15.82 -0.58 -4.46
N LEU A 120 14.88 -1.54 -4.46
CA LEU A 120 13.47 -1.33 -4.74
C LEU A 120 12.73 -1.03 -3.43
N VAL A 121 11.98 0.07 -3.40
CA VAL A 121 11.05 0.38 -2.32
C VAL A 121 9.63 0.25 -2.86
N ALA A 122 8.72 -0.35 -2.09
CA ALA A 122 7.31 -0.44 -2.43
C ALA A 122 6.46 -0.03 -1.22
N SER A 123 5.41 0.76 -1.47
CA SER A 123 4.57 1.35 -0.43
C SER A 123 3.15 1.58 -0.93
N SER A 124 2.17 1.65 -0.04
CA SER A 124 0.81 2.10 -0.38
C SER A 124 0.76 3.59 -0.73
N GLU A 125 1.67 4.40 -0.18
CA GLU A 125 1.73 5.86 -0.38
C GLU A 125 3.13 6.31 -0.81
N SER A 126 3.20 7.35 -1.65
CA SER A 126 4.48 7.92 -2.11
C SER A 126 5.28 8.56 -0.97
N SER A 127 4.57 9.13 0.01
CA SER A 127 5.16 9.82 1.16
C SER A 127 6.15 8.95 1.93
N ALA A 128 5.87 7.64 2.06
CA ALA A 128 6.78 6.71 2.73
C ALA A 128 8.08 6.48 1.94
N ILE A 129 8.02 6.54 0.60
CA ILE A 129 9.22 6.44 -0.26
C ILE A 129 10.04 7.73 -0.11
N GLU A 130 9.38 8.89 -0.17
CA GLU A 130 10.03 10.20 -0.08
C GLU A 130 10.69 10.44 1.29
N VAL A 131 10.06 10.00 2.39
CA VAL A 131 10.64 10.08 3.75
C VAL A 131 11.95 9.29 3.88
N LEU A 132 12.12 8.25 3.06
CA LEU A 132 13.36 7.47 3.01
C LEU A 132 14.43 8.10 2.09
N ASP A 133 14.18 9.29 1.53
CA ASP A 133 15.03 9.93 0.51
C ASP A 133 15.18 9.04 -0.74
N ALA A 134 14.12 8.28 -1.06
CA ALA A 134 14.04 7.45 -2.26
C ALA A 134 13.23 8.15 -3.35
N ASP A 135 13.55 7.84 -4.61
CA ASP A 135 12.85 8.38 -5.76
C ASP A 135 11.55 7.63 -6.00
N VAL A 136 10.41 8.32 -6.02
CA VAL A 136 9.14 7.74 -6.48
C VAL A 136 9.23 7.48 -7.99
N ARG A 137 9.01 6.24 -8.43
CA ARG A 137 9.18 5.84 -9.84
C ARG A 137 7.86 5.55 -10.55
N ARG A 138 6.97 4.77 -9.96
CA ARG A 138 5.75 4.31 -10.64
C ARG A 138 4.63 3.89 -9.70
N HIS A 139 3.43 4.42 -9.92
CA HIS A 139 2.19 3.83 -9.38
C HIS A 139 1.83 2.60 -10.21
N LEU A 140 1.70 1.44 -9.57
CA LEU A 140 1.29 0.21 -10.23
C LEU A 140 -0.21 0.26 -10.49
N GLY A 141 -0.66 -0.09 -11.70
CA GLY A 141 -2.07 -0.22 -12.02
C GLY A 141 -2.73 -1.48 -11.43
N PRO A 142 -4.05 -1.64 -11.58
CA PRO A 142 -4.75 -2.86 -11.18
C PRO A 142 -4.20 -4.09 -11.92
N ALA A 143 -3.98 -5.18 -11.17
CA ALA A 143 -3.34 -6.41 -11.63
C ALA A 143 -1.93 -6.17 -12.23
N GLU A 144 -1.25 -5.12 -11.81
CA GLU A 144 0.14 -4.86 -12.15
C GLU A 144 1.05 -5.24 -10.99
N GLY A 145 2.23 -5.76 -11.33
CA GLY A 145 3.27 -6.08 -10.38
C GLY A 145 4.67 -5.74 -10.88
N VAL A 146 5.62 -5.82 -9.94
CA VAL A 146 7.05 -5.78 -10.22
C VAL A 146 7.71 -7.00 -9.58
N TYR A 147 8.62 -7.62 -10.31
CA TYR A 147 9.49 -8.68 -9.82
C TYR A 147 10.93 -8.21 -9.92
N THR A 148 11.72 -8.46 -8.87
CA THR A 148 13.16 -8.20 -8.84
C THR A 148 13.94 -9.41 -8.35
N SER A 149 15.15 -9.60 -8.90
CA SER A 149 16.12 -10.63 -8.52
C SER A 149 17.53 -10.12 -8.84
N GLY A 150 18.34 -9.88 -7.81
CA GLY A 150 19.64 -9.22 -7.97
C GLY A 150 19.51 -7.87 -8.69
N ASN A 151 20.24 -7.69 -9.79
CA ASN A 151 20.21 -6.45 -10.59
C ASN A 151 19.07 -6.40 -11.63
N TYR A 152 18.18 -7.39 -11.61
CA TYR A 152 17.10 -7.50 -12.57
C TYR A 152 15.79 -6.98 -11.99
N LEU A 153 15.15 -6.02 -12.66
CA LEU A 153 13.82 -5.52 -12.31
C LEU A 153 12.90 -5.60 -13.54
N LYS A 154 11.67 -6.09 -13.35
CA LYS A 154 10.67 -6.11 -14.42
C LYS A 154 9.25 -5.90 -13.92
N PHE A 155 8.56 -4.96 -14.58
CA PHE A 155 7.13 -4.79 -14.47
C PHE A 155 6.39 -5.82 -15.33
N PHE A 156 5.24 -6.25 -14.86
CA PHE A 156 4.32 -7.11 -15.60
C PHE A 156 2.90 -6.74 -15.24
N LYS A 157 1.98 -6.98 -16.16
CA LYS A 157 0.55 -6.76 -15.97
C LYS A 157 -0.17 -8.04 -16.33
N ALA A 158 -1.05 -8.47 -15.45
CA ALA A 158 -1.82 -9.67 -15.62
C ALA A 158 -3.30 -9.34 -15.93
N GLY A 159 -3.97 -10.21 -16.70
CA GLY A 159 -5.37 -10.05 -17.06
C GLY A 159 -5.67 -8.99 -18.13
N SER A 160 -6.86 -9.10 -18.74
CA SER A 160 -7.27 -8.29 -19.91
C SER A 160 -8.21 -7.13 -19.59
N ARG A 161 -8.75 -7.02 -18.36
CA ARG A 161 -9.72 -5.98 -17.98
C ARG A 161 -9.31 -5.25 -16.69
N PRO A 162 -8.79 -4.02 -16.78
CA PRO A 162 -8.53 -3.22 -15.59
C PRO A 162 -9.86 -2.70 -15.00
N SER A 163 -10.23 -3.19 -13.82
CA SER A 163 -11.14 -2.50 -12.92
C SER A 163 -10.37 -1.34 -12.27
N ARG A 164 -10.74 -0.09 -12.53
CA ARG A 164 -10.18 1.08 -11.84
C ARG A 164 -11.03 1.39 -10.61
N GLY A 165 -11.02 0.52 -9.61
CA GLY A 165 -11.60 0.86 -8.32
C GLY A 165 -10.51 1.36 -7.41
N LEU A 166 -10.18 2.65 -7.38
CA LEU A 166 -9.38 3.22 -6.27
C LEU A 166 -10.35 3.52 -5.13
N CYS A 167 -10.01 3.11 -3.90
CA CYS A 167 -10.83 3.43 -2.74
C CYS A 167 -10.91 4.96 -2.55
N ALA A 168 -12.12 5.54 -2.62
CA ALA A 168 -12.29 6.98 -2.42
C ALA A 168 -11.83 7.44 -1.04
N PHE A 169 -11.91 6.58 -0.01
CA PHE A 169 -11.43 6.88 1.33
C PHE A 169 -9.91 7.09 1.40
N GLU A 170 -9.13 6.53 0.47
CA GLU A 170 -7.69 6.83 0.38
C GLU A 170 -7.46 8.32 0.17
N LEU A 171 -8.13 8.88 -0.84
CA LEU A 171 -8.02 10.30 -1.16
C LEU A 171 -8.74 11.19 -0.15
N LEU A 172 -9.89 10.76 0.38
CA LEU A 172 -10.69 11.57 1.29
C LEU A 172 -10.08 11.68 2.70
N TYR A 173 -9.50 10.59 3.22
CA TYR A 173 -9.17 10.51 4.63
C TYR A 173 -7.85 9.78 4.95
N THR A 174 -7.61 8.61 4.37
CA THR A 174 -6.52 7.71 4.81
C THR A 174 -5.15 8.24 4.46
N ALA A 175 -4.92 8.61 3.19
CA ALA A 175 -3.60 9.02 2.73
C ALA A 175 -3.14 10.33 3.39
N ARG A 176 -1.84 10.46 3.59
CA ARG A 176 -1.25 11.71 4.06
C ARG A 176 -1.44 12.82 3.03
N HIS A 177 -1.48 14.07 3.51
CA HIS A 177 -1.68 15.24 2.65
C HIS A 177 -0.58 15.40 1.60
N ASP A 178 0.66 15.05 1.94
CA ASP A 178 1.84 15.12 1.07
C ASP A 178 1.97 13.94 0.09
N ALA A 179 1.10 12.92 0.19
CA ALA A 179 1.16 11.78 -0.71
C ALA A 179 0.56 12.10 -2.09
N VAL A 180 1.07 11.38 -3.09
CA VAL A 180 0.46 11.20 -4.40
C VAL A 180 -0.06 9.76 -4.46
N VAL A 181 -1.34 9.58 -4.78
CA VAL A 181 -1.98 8.26 -4.89
C VAL A 181 -2.53 8.13 -6.29
N ASP A 182 -2.05 7.15 -7.05
CA ASP A 182 -2.39 6.94 -8.46
C ASP A 182 -2.26 8.21 -9.33
N GLY A 183 -1.22 9.01 -9.07
CA GLY A 183 -0.98 10.29 -9.76
C GLY A 183 -1.86 11.45 -9.28
N VAL A 184 -2.70 11.25 -8.26
CA VAL A 184 -3.52 12.31 -7.64
C VAL A 184 -2.80 12.84 -6.41
N ALA A 185 -2.41 14.12 -6.43
CA ALA A 185 -1.89 14.81 -5.26
C ALA A 185 -3.00 14.99 -4.21
N VAL A 186 -2.84 14.37 -3.04
CA VAL A 186 -3.89 14.28 -2.03
C VAL A 186 -4.28 15.65 -1.48
N TYR A 187 -3.31 16.51 -1.17
CA TYR A 187 -3.58 17.87 -0.70
C TYR A 187 -4.43 18.68 -1.69
N GLU A 188 -4.05 18.71 -2.96
CA GLU A 188 -4.78 19.47 -3.99
C GLU A 188 -6.17 18.89 -4.26
N PHE A 189 -6.31 17.55 -4.23
CA PHE A 189 -7.62 16.90 -4.31
C PHE A 189 -8.54 17.32 -3.16
N ARG A 190 -8.06 17.27 -1.91
CA ARG A 190 -8.87 17.66 -0.73
C ARG A 190 -9.23 19.14 -0.75
N LYS A 191 -8.29 19.98 -1.20
CA LYS A 191 -8.51 21.42 -1.37
C LYS A 191 -9.54 21.73 -2.45
N SER A 192 -9.54 21.02 -3.58
CA SER A 192 -10.54 21.19 -4.63
C SER A 192 -11.94 20.76 -4.17
N LEU A 193 -12.05 19.73 -3.34
CA LEU A 193 -13.31 19.37 -2.68
C LEU A 193 -13.83 20.48 -1.76
N GLY A 194 -12.93 21.19 -1.06
CA GLY A 194 -13.27 22.41 -0.31
C GLY A 194 -13.90 23.49 -1.19
N TRP A 195 -13.36 23.66 -2.41
CA TRP A 195 -13.93 24.58 -3.40
C TRP A 195 -15.30 24.12 -3.89
N GLU A 196 -15.48 22.84 -4.18
CA GLU A 196 -16.79 22.29 -4.56
C GLU A 196 -17.84 22.43 -3.45
N LEU A 197 -17.44 22.26 -2.18
CA LEU A 197 -18.31 22.46 -1.02
C LEU A 197 -18.82 23.90 -0.90
N SER A 198 -18.10 24.90 -1.42
CA SER A 198 -18.55 26.30 -1.35
C SER A 198 -19.86 26.52 -2.11
N LYS A 199 -20.12 25.71 -3.14
CA LYS A 199 -21.35 25.79 -3.95
C LYS A 199 -22.59 25.29 -3.19
N LEU A 200 -22.39 24.58 -2.09
CA LEU A 200 -23.44 24.01 -1.25
C LEU A 200 -23.72 24.83 0.01
N LEU A 201 -23.02 25.95 0.21
CA LEU A 201 -23.26 26.83 1.36
C LEU A 201 -24.64 27.47 1.27
N ALA A 202 -25.44 27.25 2.32
CA ALA A 202 -26.81 27.75 2.41
C ALA A 202 -26.92 29.18 2.99
N SER A 203 -25.83 29.69 3.58
CA SER A 203 -25.80 31.00 4.24
C SER A 203 -24.39 31.59 4.20
N GLU A 204 -24.31 32.91 4.37
CA GLU A 204 -23.03 33.56 4.63
C GLU A 204 -22.47 33.13 5.99
N VAL A 205 -21.14 33.08 6.08
CA VAL A 205 -20.40 32.80 7.30
C VAL A 205 -19.34 33.88 7.51
N ASP A 206 -18.95 34.09 8.77
CA ASP A 206 -17.91 35.06 9.12
C ASP A 206 -16.49 34.48 8.99
N VAL A 207 -16.34 33.19 9.29
CA VAL A 207 -15.06 32.50 9.39
C VAL A 207 -15.17 31.04 8.95
N ILE A 208 -14.09 30.49 8.43
CA ILE A 208 -13.96 29.08 8.07
C ILE A 208 -12.90 28.42 8.95
N VAL A 209 -13.24 27.24 9.47
CA VAL A 209 -12.38 26.48 10.38
C VAL A 209 -12.34 25.02 9.92
N GLY A 210 -11.16 24.42 9.88
CA GLY A 210 -10.98 22.99 9.69
C GLY A 210 -10.77 22.27 11.03
N VAL A 211 -11.34 21.07 11.19
CA VAL A 211 -11.00 20.18 12.31
C VAL A 211 -9.65 19.52 12.02
N PRO A 212 -8.61 19.74 12.84
CA PRO A 212 -7.28 19.21 12.57
C PRO A 212 -7.24 17.68 12.63
N GLU A 213 -6.44 17.00 11.80
CA GLU A 213 -5.55 17.55 10.75
C GLU A 213 -6.13 17.34 9.34
N THR A 214 -7.02 16.37 9.16
CA THR A 214 -7.49 15.93 7.84
C THR A 214 -8.37 16.97 7.15
N ALA A 215 -9.18 17.74 7.89
CA ALA A 215 -10.10 18.70 7.30
C ALA A 215 -9.44 20.03 6.90
N THR A 216 -8.17 20.26 7.28
CA THR A 216 -7.47 21.52 7.02
C THR A 216 -7.40 21.89 5.53
N PRO A 217 -7.00 21.00 4.60
CA PRO A 217 -6.98 21.35 3.17
C PRO A 217 -8.36 21.70 2.61
N TYR A 218 -9.41 21.01 3.07
CA TYR A 218 -10.80 21.29 2.68
C TYR A 218 -11.20 22.71 3.13
N ALA A 219 -10.91 23.07 4.38
CA ALA A 219 -11.19 24.39 4.92
C ALA A 219 -10.41 25.49 4.18
N ILE A 220 -9.14 25.24 3.82
CA ILE A 220 -8.35 26.14 2.98
C ILE A 220 -9.02 26.34 1.61
N GLY A 221 -9.45 25.25 0.95
CA GLY A 221 -10.15 25.32 -0.33
C GLY A 221 -11.45 26.12 -0.25
N LEU A 222 -12.26 25.86 0.78
CA LEU A 222 -13.52 26.56 1.04
C LEU A 222 -13.29 28.06 1.32
N SER A 223 -12.25 28.40 2.08
CA SER A 223 -11.85 29.78 2.37
C SER A 223 -11.45 30.53 1.11
N GLN A 224 -10.62 29.91 0.27
CA GLN A 224 -10.23 30.50 -1.02
C GLN A 224 -11.42 30.68 -1.96
N ALA A 225 -12.38 29.74 -1.96
CA ALA A 225 -13.57 29.80 -2.80
C ALA A 225 -14.55 30.91 -2.39
N THR A 226 -14.71 31.13 -1.09
CA THR A 226 -15.70 32.06 -0.51
C THR A 226 -15.14 33.45 -0.21
N GLY A 227 -13.82 33.60 -0.18
CA GLY A 227 -13.14 34.81 0.25
C GLY A 227 -13.24 35.09 1.76
N LYS A 228 -13.77 34.16 2.55
CA LYS A 228 -13.86 34.28 4.01
C LYS A 228 -12.56 33.82 4.68
N PRO A 229 -12.13 34.43 5.79
CA PRO A 229 -10.88 34.08 6.45
C PRO A 229 -10.89 32.64 6.98
N PHE A 230 -9.77 31.96 6.82
CA PHE A 230 -9.49 30.69 7.49
C PHE A 230 -8.83 30.96 8.85
N GLU A 231 -9.37 30.38 9.92
CA GLU A 231 -8.86 30.56 11.28
C GLU A 231 -8.61 29.21 11.97
N ILE A 232 -7.64 29.22 12.90
CA ILE A 232 -7.34 28.06 13.75
C ILE A 232 -8.17 28.16 15.03
N ALA A 233 -9.35 27.51 15.05
CA ALA A 233 -10.19 27.47 16.25
C ALA A 233 -10.05 26.18 17.07
N PHE A 234 -9.48 25.12 16.49
CA PHE A 234 -9.25 23.85 17.17
C PHE A 234 -7.74 23.57 17.26
N VAL A 235 -7.30 23.13 18.43
CA VAL A 235 -5.91 22.72 18.69
C VAL A 235 -5.92 21.34 19.34
N THR A 236 -5.11 20.42 18.82
CA THR A 236 -4.96 19.08 19.40
C THR A 236 -4.08 19.15 20.66
N THR A 237 -4.59 18.75 21.82
CA THR A 237 -3.96 19.01 23.13
C THR A 237 -3.23 17.80 23.75
N VAL A 238 -3.42 16.58 23.24
CA VAL A 238 -2.85 15.35 23.82
C VAL A 238 -2.21 14.44 22.78
N ALA A 239 -1.17 13.71 23.20
CA ALA A 239 -0.67 12.57 22.43
C ALA A 239 -1.82 11.60 22.19
N ARG A 240 -2.07 11.25 20.93
CA ARG A 240 -3.16 10.35 20.53
C ARG A 240 -2.94 8.98 21.17
N SER A 241 -3.57 8.75 22.32
CA SER A 241 -3.54 7.49 23.05
C SER A 241 -4.95 6.93 23.11
N ARG A 242 -5.07 5.60 23.07
CA ARG A 242 -6.37 4.93 23.13
C ARG A 242 -7.01 4.98 24.52
N SER A 243 -6.26 5.40 25.54
CA SER A 243 -6.72 5.61 26.91
C SER A 243 -6.24 6.98 27.40
N MET A 244 -7.18 7.80 27.87
CA MET A 244 -6.87 9.08 28.50
C MET A 244 -6.14 8.90 29.85
N MET A 245 -6.34 7.75 30.51
CA MET A 245 -5.60 7.40 31.71
C MET A 245 -4.23 6.84 31.33
N LYS A 246 -3.17 7.47 31.85
CA LYS A 246 -1.85 6.83 31.94
C LYS A 246 -2.01 5.59 32.81
N LEU A 247 -1.88 4.41 32.19
CA LEU A 247 -1.71 3.17 32.95
C LEU A 247 -0.29 3.23 33.51
N ASN A 248 -0.19 3.56 34.79
CA ASN A 248 1.05 3.50 35.56
C ASN A 248 1.42 2.05 35.82
#